data_AF-A0A369WAU3-F1
#
_entry.id   AF-A0A369WAU3-F1
#
_cell.length_a   1.000
_cell.length_b   1.000
_cell.length_c   1.000
_cell.angle_alpha   90.00
_cell.angle_beta   90.00
_cell.angle_gamma   90.00
#
_symmetry.space_group_name_H-M   'P 1'
#
loop_
_entity.id
_entity.type
_entity.pdbx_description
1 polymer ?
#
loop_
_entity_poly.entity_id
_entity_poly.type
_entity_poly.pdbx_seq_one_letter_code
_entity_poly.pdbx_strand_id
1 'polypeptide(L)'
;MFSKPLNRLGQGLMLIASALFVLNVCVLLYGVVARYLVGHSPIWMDELSRYLIIGTVLLVLAPAWLQQRHMRVDFLESMLPRRLKMALRLYSWLLVLGLSGYIAWISWHYAFSVQRFMTMGLGISKTIPLLSIPIGFGCLFVAALIHGPDLKGTKG
;
A
#
# COMPACT_ATOMS: atom_id res chain seq x y z
N MET A 1 -4.88 -14.19 -17.46
CA MET A 1 -6.31 -13.86 -17.43
C MET A 1 -6.74 -13.87 -15.96
N PHE A 2 -6.83 -12.69 -15.33
CA PHE A 2 -7.09 -12.54 -13.89
C PHE A 2 -8.38 -13.24 -13.47
N SER A 3 -8.39 -13.86 -12.29
CA SER A 3 -9.64 -14.29 -11.67
C SER A 3 -10.49 -13.02 -11.42
N LYS A 4 -11.69 -12.98 -12.02
CA LYS A 4 -12.69 -11.90 -11.89
C LYS A 4 -12.82 -11.31 -10.46
N PRO A 5 -12.75 -12.08 -9.36
CA PRO A 5 -12.83 -11.52 -8.00
C PRO A 5 -11.67 -10.59 -7.63
N LEU A 6 -10.44 -10.90 -8.06
CA LEU A 6 -9.26 -10.14 -7.61
C LEU A 6 -9.18 -8.76 -8.28
N ASN A 7 -9.64 -8.67 -9.53
CA ASN A 7 -9.70 -7.39 -10.23
C ASN A 7 -10.75 -6.46 -9.60
N ARG A 8 -11.88 -7.01 -9.13
CA ARG A 8 -12.90 -6.21 -8.40
C ARG A 8 -12.41 -5.74 -7.04
N LEU A 9 -11.67 -6.56 -6.31
CA LEU A 9 -11.03 -6.14 -5.05
C LEU A 9 -10.00 -5.04 -5.29
N GLY A 10 -9.14 -5.20 -6.30
CA GLY A 10 -8.16 -4.17 -6.67
C GLY A 10 -8.82 -2.85 -7.07
N GLN A 11 -9.88 -2.89 -7.86
CA GLN A 11 -10.65 -1.70 -8.23
C GLN A 11 -11.31 -1.02 -7.03
N GLY A 12 -11.91 -1.79 -6.11
CA GLY A 12 -12.49 -1.24 -4.88
C GLY A 12 -11.45 -0.54 -4.01
N LEU A 13 -10.28 -1.17 -3.82
CA LEU A 13 -9.15 -0.58 -3.09
C LEU A 13 -8.64 0.70 -3.74
N MET A 14 -8.52 0.73 -5.08
CA MET A 14 -8.10 1.93 -5.81
C MET A 14 -9.12 3.06 -5.69
N LEU A 15 -10.42 2.76 -5.69
CA LEU A 15 -11.48 3.76 -5.58
C LEU A 15 -11.48 4.40 -4.19
N ILE A 16 -11.32 3.58 -3.14
CA ILE A 16 -11.14 4.05 -1.76
C ILE A 16 -9.86 4.91 -1.65
N ALA A 17 -8.74 4.43 -2.19
CA ALA A 17 -7.48 5.18 -2.15
C ALA A 17 -7.59 6.53 -2.88
N SER A 18 -8.22 6.55 -4.06
CA SER A 18 -8.45 7.81 -4.80
C SER A 18 -9.31 8.79 -4.00
N ALA A 19 -10.35 8.30 -3.30
CA ALA A 19 -11.18 9.14 -2.44
C ALA A 19 -10.38 9.72 -1.27
N LEU A 20 -9.56 8.91 -0.60
CA LEU A 20 -8.67 9.37 0.48
C LEU A 20 -7.64 10.38 -0.03
N PHE A 21 -7.11 10.19 -1.24
CA PHE A 21 -6.15 11.12 -1.83
C PHE A 21 -6.79 12.48 -2.14
N VAL A 22 -7.98 12.49 -2.73
CA VAL A 22 -8.73 13.74 -2.97
C VAL A 22 -9.01 14.44 -1.65
N LEU A 23 -9.45 13.70 -0.63
CA LEU A 23 -9.66 14.25 0.71
C LEU A 23 -8.38 14.86 1.29
N ASN A 24 -7.23 14.21 1.10
CA ASN A 24 -5.93 14.71 1.52
C ASN A 24 -5.59 16.05 0.86
N VAL A 25 -5.83 16.18 -0.44
CA VAL A 25 -5.63 17.43 -1.17
C VAL A 25 -6.56 18.51 -0.64
N CYS A 26 -7.83 18.22 -0.36
CA CYS A 26 -8.75 19.18 0.23
C CYS A 26 -8.30 19.66 1.61
N VAL A 27 -7.80 18.75 2.46
CA VAL A 27 -7.24 19.07 3.79
C VAL A 27 -6.02 19.98 3.67
N LEU A 28 -5.10 19.68 2.75
CA LEU A 28 -3.94 20.53 2.46
C LEU A 28 -4.34 21.92 1.98
N LEU A 29 -5.29 21.99 1.03
CA LEU A 29 -5.80 23.26 0.52
C LEU A 29 -6.44 24.09 1.64
N TYR A 30 -7.22 23.46 2.54
CA TYR A 30 -7.74 24.15 3.71
C TYR A 30 -6.61 24.68 4.60
N GLY A 31 -5.58 23.87 4.90
CA GLY A 31 -4.45 24.31 5.72
C GLY A 31 -3.71 25.51 5.12
N VAL A 32 -3.52 25.49 3.81
CA VAL A 32 -2.95 26.60 3.02
C VAL A 32 -3.84 27.85 3.14
N VAL A 33 -5.14 27.73 2.88
CA VAL A 33 -6.09 28.84 2.97
C VAL A 33 -6.17 29.41 4.39
N ALA A 34 -6.22 28.55 5.41
CA ALA A 34 -6.21 28.94 6.81
C ALA A 34 -4.92 29.68 7.19
N ARG A 35 -3.77 29.25 6.67
CA ARG A 35 -2.49 29.93 6.88
C ARG A 35 -2.48 31.34 6.26
N TYR A 36 -3.05 31.50 5.07
CA TYR A 36 -3.08 32.79 4.38
C TYR A 36 -4.16 33.75 4.92
N LEU A 37 -5.32 33.25 5.34
CA LEU A 37 -6.43 34.08 5.84
C LEU A 37 -6.36 34.34 7.36
N VAL A 38 -5.90 33.37 8.15
CA VAL A 38 -5.94 33.39 9.63
C VAL A 38 -4.53 33.55 10.24
N GLY A 39 -3.48 33.53 9.41
CA GLY A 39 -2.09 33.77 9.82
C GLY A 39 -1.42 32.63 10.59
N HIS A 40 -2.16 31.57 10.94
CA HIS A 40 -1.62 30.37 11.58
C HIS A 40 -2.25 29.11 10.97
N SER A 41 -1.41 28.09 10.72
CA SER A 41 -1.90 26.79 10.24
C SER A 41 -2.22 25.92 11.45
N PRO A 42 -3.42 25.30 11.52
CA PRO A 42 -3.72 24.36 12.59
C PRO A 42 -2.80 23.13 12.52
N ILE A 43 -2.09 22.81 13.61
CA ILE A 43 -1.14 21.67 13.72
C ILE A 43 -1.80 20.34 13.34
N TRP A 44 -3.11 20.23 13.57
CA TRP A 44 -3.87 19.03 13.23
C TRP A 44 -3.94 18.75 11.72
N MET A 45 -3.79 19.77 10.86
CA MET A 45 -3.83 19.59 9.41
C MET A 45 -2.63 18.82 8.87
N ASP A 46 -1.44 19.11 9.39
CA ASP A 46 -0.22 18.40 9.00
C ASP A 46 -0.25 16.94 9.47
N GLU A 47 -0.76 16.68 10.67
CA GLU A 47 -0.96 15.32 11.18
C GLU A 47 -1.99 14.54 10.35
N LEU A 48 -3.16 15.14 10.08
CA LEU A 48 -4.23 14.51 9.31
C LEU A 48 -3.77 14.19 7.88
N SER A 49 -3.14 15.15 7.20
CA SER A 49 -2.62 14.96 5.84
C SER A 49 -1.60 13.81 5.76
N ARG A 50 -0.67 13.76 6.73
CA ARG A 50 0.29 12.66 6.83
C ARG A 50 -0.40 11.31 7.01
N TYR A 51 -1.55 11.25 7.69
CA TYR A 51 -2.27 10.00 7.89
C TYR A 51 -3.04 9.55 6.65
N LEU A 52 -3.70 10.47 5.96
CA LEU A 52 -4.43 10.16 4.73
C LEU A 52 -3.50 9.68 3.63
N ILE A 53 -2.31 10.30 3.48
CA ILE A 53 -1.36 9.89 2.45
C ILE A 53 -0.77 8.50 2.74
N ILE A 54 -0.49 8.18 4.01
CA ILE A 54 -0.03 6.84 4.42
C ILE A 54 -1.10 5.79 4.07
N GLY A 55 -2.35 6.03 4.45
CA GLY A 55 -3.46 5.11 4.14
C GLY A 55 -3.65 4.91 2.63
N THR A 56 -3.57 6.00 1.86
CA THR A 56 -3.67 5.95 0.39
C THR A 56 -2.57 5.07 -0.21
N VAL A 57 -1.30 5.31 0.14
CA VAL A 57 -0.16 4.57 -0.42
C VAL A 57 -0.27 3.09 -0.11
N LEU A 58 -0.68 2.75 1.11
CA LEU A 58 -0.81 1.37 1.57
C LEU A 58 -1.96 0.62 0.88
N LEU A 59 -3.08 1.29 0.63
CA LEU A 59 -4.20 0.72 -0.14
C LEU A 59 -3.85 0.51 -1.62
N VAL A 60 -3.01 1.40 -2.19
CA VAL A 60 -2.54 1.28 -3.58
C VAL A 60 -1.49 0.18 -3.75
N LEU A 61 -0.77 -0.19 -2.69
CA LEU A 61 0.36 -1.13 -2.76
C LEU A 61 -0.03 -2.49 -3.37
N ALA A 62 -1.15 -3.06 -2.96
CA ALA A 62 -1.64 -4.36 -3.48
C ALA A 62 -2.05 -4.32 -4.97
N PRO A 63 -2.95 -3.42 -5.43
CA PRO A 63 -3.29 -3.32 -6.85
C PRO A 63 -2.11 -2.87 -7.72
N ALA A 64 -1.24 -1.99 -7.23
CA ALA A 64 -0.04 -1.57 -7.94
C ALA A 64 0.91 -2.76 -8.18
N TRP A 65 1.08 -3.65 -7.19
CA TRP A 65 1.90 -4.84 -7.35
C TRP A 65 1.33 -5.81 -8.40
N LEU A 66 0.01 -5.97 -8.43
CA LEU A 66 -0.68 -6.77 -9.45
C LEU A 66 -0.49 -6.21 -10.87
N GLN A 67 -0.50 -4.89 -11.05
CA GLN A 67 -0.32 -4.24 -12.36
C GLN A 67 1.14 -4.19 -12.84
N GLN A 68 2.08 -3.82 -11.96
CA GLN A 68 3.50 -3.66 -12.27
C GLN A 68 4.20 -4.98 -12.64
N ARG A 69 3.63 -6.12 -12.22
CA ARG A 69 4.17 -7.44 -12.54
C ARG A 69 4.18 -7.74 -14.03
N HIS A 70 3.25 -7.19 -14.82
CA HIS A 70 3.25 -7.40 -16.28
C HIS A 70 4.45 -6.71 -16.95
N MET A 71 4.63 -5.41 -16.71
CA MET A 71 5.72 -4.63 -17.30
C MET A 71 7.11 -5.11 -16.87
N ARG A 72 7.29 -5.44 -15.59
CA ARG A 72 8.61 -5.80 -15.05
C ARG A 72 9.08 -7.18 -15.53
N VAL A 73 8.12 -8.05 -15.83
CA VAL A 73 8.37 -9.37 -16.37
C VAL A 73 8.78 -9.24 -17.85
N ASP A 74 8.07 -8.47 -18.67
CA ASP A 74 8.39 -8.33 -20.10
C ASP A 74 9.80 -7.77 -20.35
N PHE A 75 10.22 -6.75 -19.59
CA PHE A 75 11.53 -6.11 -19.80
C PHE A 75 12.70 -7.03 -19.46
N LEU A 76 12.64 -7.71 -18.31
CA LEU A 76 13.72 -8.58 -17.84
C LEU A 76 13.72 -9.94 -18.55
N GLU A 77 12.56 -10.37 -19.04
CA GLU A 77 12.43 -11.59 -19.84
C GLU A 77 12.97 -11.43 -21.27
N SER A 78 13.07 -10.22 -21.81
CA SER A 78 13.67 -9.99 -23.13
C SER A 78 15.16 -10.36 -23.21
N MET A 79 15.87 -10.41 -22.06
CA MET A 79 17.33 -10.59 -22.01
C MET A 79 17.80 -11.96 -21.49
N LEU A 80 16.95 -12.82 -20.90
CA LEU A 80 17.38 -14.03 -20.16
C LEU A 80 16.81 -15.35 -20.72
N PRO A 81 17.50 -16.50 -20.52
CA PRO A 81 17.02 -17.83 -20.89
C PRO A 81 15.88 -18.35 -19.97
N ARG A 82 14.99 -19.17 -20.53
CA ARG A 82 13.70 -19.60 -19.95
C ARG A 82 13.76 -20.16 -18.51
N ARG A 83 14.84 -20.87 -18.14
CA ARG A 83 15.01 -21.44 -16.79
C ARG A 83 15.34 -20.38 -15.74
N LEU A 84 16.15 -19.38 -16.09
CA LEU A 84 16.53 -18.29 -15.20
C LEU A 84 15.34 -17.33 -14.97
N LYS A 85 14.50 -17.12 -15.99
CA LYS A 85 13.23 -16.38 -15.86
C LYS A 85 12.34 -16.96 -14.76
N MET A 86 12.21 -18.28 -14.76
CA MET A 86 11.34 -19.00 -13.83
C MET A 86 11.88 -18.93 -12.39
N ALA A 87 13.20 -19.08 -12.20
CA ALA A 87 13.86 -18.94 -10.89
C ALA A 87 13.71 -17.51 -10.34
N LEU A 88 13.93 -16.49 -11.17
CA LEU A 88 13.86 -15.09 -10.74
C LEU A 88 12.42 -14.64 -10.42
N ARG A 89 11.44 -15.18 -11.15
CA ARG A 89 10.01 -14.98 -10.88
C ARG A 89 9.60 -15.62 -9.54
N LEU A 90 10.10 -16.83 -9.26
CA LEU A 90 9.85 -17.51 -7.98
C LEU A 90 10.53 -16.76 -6.82
N TYR A 91 11.77 -16.32 -7.00
CA TYR A 91 12.51 -15.56 -6.00
C TYR A 91 11.83 -14.22 -5.66
N SER A 92 11.42 -13.45 -6.67
CA SER A 92 10.71 -12.18 -6.45
C SER A 92 9.36 -12.39 -5.74
N TRP A 93 8.65 -13.47 -6.08
CA TRP A 93 7.39 -13.82 -5.41
C TRP A 93 7.61 -14.20 -3.94
N LEU A 94 8.61 -15.04 -3.65
CA LEU A 94 9.01 -15.40 -2.29
C LEU A 94 9.44 -14.18 -1.47
N LEU A 95 10.22 -13.28 -2.06
CA LEU A 95 10.62 -12.04 -1.40
C LEU A 95 9.41 -11.19 -1.03
N VAL A 96 8.48 -10.95 -1.96
CA VAL A 96 7.29 -10.14 -1.67
C VAL A 96 6.42 -10.80 -0.62
N LEU A 97 6.21 -12.12 -0.70
CA LEU A 97 5.39 -12.86 0.26
C LEU A 97 6.03 -12.85 1.66
N GLY A 98 7.33 -13.11 1.76
CA GLY A 98 8.07 -13.09 3.02
C GLY A 98 8.14 -11.69 3.63
N LEU A 99 8.52 -10.69 2.83
CA LEU A 99 8.68 -9.31 3.30
C LEU A 99 7.34 -8.70 3.71
N SER A 100 6.28 -8.92 2.92
CA SER A 100 4.94 -8.40 3.26
C SER A 100 4.38 -9.05 4.53
N GLY A 101 4.54 -10.36 4.71
CA GLY A 101 4.15 -11.05 5.93
C GLY A 101 4.94 -10.58 7.16
N TYR A 102 6.26 -10.42 7.02
CA TYR A 102 7.13 -9.93 8.08
C TYR A 102 6.77 -8.49 8.50
N ILE A 103 6.55 -7.61 7.51
CA ILE A 103 6.15 -6.21 7.77
C ILE A 103 4.75 -6.15 8.39
N ALA A 104 3.80 -6.98 7.93
CA ALA A 104 2.48 -7.04 8.53
C ALA A 104 2.55 -7.46 10.02
N TRP A 105 3.37 -8.47 10.34
CA TRP A 105 3.59 -8.92 11.71
C TRP A 105 4.23 -7.82 12.57
N ILE A 106 5.35 -7.25 12.13
CA ILE A 106 6.08 -6.27 12.94
C ILE A 106 5.23 -5.02 13.18
N SER A 107 4.46 -4.60 12.17
CA SER A 107 3.56 -3.45 12.26
C SER A 107 2.38 -3.71 13.20
N TRP A 108 1.86 -4.95 13.23
CA TRP A 108 0.84 -5.36 14.19
C TRP A 108 1.36 -5.29 15.63
N HIS A 109 2.57 -5.79 15.87
CA HIS A 109 3.20 -5.74 17.19
C HIS A 109 3.54 -4.30 17.61
N TYR A 110 4.01 -3.48 16.68
CA TYR A 110 4.26 -2.06 16.91
C TYR A 110 2.96 -1.29 17.21
N ALA A 111 1.84 -1.61 16.56
CA ALA A 111 0.56 -0.97 16.82
C ALA A 111 0.08 -1.18 18.26
N PHE A 112 0.28 -2.39 18.80
CA PHE A 112 0.00 -2.69 20.20
C PHE A 112 0.95 -1.99 21.18
N SER A 113 2.23 -1.83 20.82
CA SER A 113 3.22 -1.16 21.67
C SER A 113 3.04 0.37 21.71
N VAL A 114 2.62 0.98 20.60
CA VAL A 114 2.50 2.44 20.44
C VAL A 114 1.13 2.98 20.89
N GLN A 115 0.19 2.11 21.27
CA GLN A 115 -1.16 2.49 21.73
C GLN A 115 -1.16 3.51 22.88
N ARG A 116 -0.09 3.58 23.67
CA ARG A 116 0.07 4.51 24.81
C ARG A 116 0.68 5.88 24.46
N PHE A 117 1.21 6.10 23.25
CA PHE A 117 1.78 7.39 22.85
C PHE A 117 0.75 8.26 22.11
N MET A 118 -0.01 9.03 22.88
CA MET A 118 -0.91 10.09 22.38
C MET A 118 -0.10 11.17 21.62
N THR A 119 -0.58 11.62 20.46
CA THR A 119 -0.03 12.76 19.71
C THR A 119 -0.60 14.06 20.28
N MET A 120 0.25 15.07 20.51
CA MET A 120 -0.13 16.35 21.13
C MET A 120 -1.06 17.22 20.27
N GLY A 121 -1.15 16.98 18.95
CA GLY A 121 -1.92 17.81 18.01
C GLY A 121 -3.42 17.50 17.96
N LEU A 122 -3.82 16.34 17.46
CA LEU A 122 -5.25 15.97 17.29
C LEU A 122 -5.94 15.39 18.52
N GLY A 123 -5.19 14.95 19.55
CA GLY A 123 -5.75 14.10 20.62
C GLY A 123 -6.26 12.73 20.13
N ILE A 124 -6.08 12.42 18.85
CA ILE A 124 -6.41 11.14 18.24
C ILE A 124 -5.18 10.24 18.33
N SER A 125 -5.39 9.01 18.79
CA SER A 125 -4.34 8.02 18.97
C SER A 125 -3.62 7.72 17.64
N LYS A 126 -2.27 7.75 17.64
CA LYS A 126 -1.38 7.33 16.53
C LYS A 126 -1.66 5.92 16.00
N THR A 127 -2.51 5.18 16.69
CA THR A 127 -2.98 3.84 16.36
C THR A 127 -3.70 3.78 15.01
N ILE A 128 -4.49 4.79 14.60
CA ILE A 128 -5.28 4.72 13.35
C ILE A 128 -4.38 4.63 12.09
N PRO A 129 -3.37 5.50 11.92
CA PRO A 129 -2.41 5.37 10.81
C PRO A 129 -1.53 4.13 10.94
N LEU A 130 -1.12 3.78 12.16
CA LEU A 130 -0.27 2.61 12.38
C LEU A 130 -0.98 1.32 12.00
N LEU A 131 -2.30 1.24 12.17
CA LEU A 131 -3.14 0.12 11.73
C LEU A 131 -3.33 0.07 10.21
N SER A 132 -3.17 1.18 9.50
CA SER A 132 -3.22 1.17 8.03
C SER A 132 -2.06 0.35 7.43
N ILE A 133 -0.91 0.31 8.12
CA ILE A 133 0.29 -0.44 7.69
C ILE A 133 0.05 -1.96 7.67
N PRO A 134 -0.36 -2.63 8.76
CA PRO A 134 -0.65 -4.06 8.73
C PRO A 134 -1.84 -4.38 7.81
N ILE A 135 -2.79 -3.46 7.62
CA ILE A 135 -3.88 -3.65 6.65
C ILE A 135 -3.34 -3.67 5.21
N GLY A 136 -2.55 -2.68 4.81
CA GLY A 136 -1.98 -2.60 3.46
C GLY A 136 -1.05 -3.76 3.14
N PHE A 137 -0.13 -4.09 4.04
CA PHE A 137 0.78 -5.22 3.88
C PHE A 137 0.09 -6.58 4.02
N GLY A 138 -0.94 -6.69 4.87
CA GLY A 138 -1.78 -7.89 4.96
C GLY A 138 -2.57 -8.14 3.68
N CYS A 139 -3.15 -7.10 3.08
CA CYS A 139 -3.80 -7.19 1.77
C CYS A 139 -2.81 -7.61 0.67
N LEU A 140 -1.60 -7.06 0.67
CA LEU A 140 -0.53 -7.46 -0.26
C LEU A 140 -0.13 -8.93 -0.06
N PHE A 141 0.00 -9.39 1.19
CA PHE A 141 0.32 -10.77 1.53
C PHE A 141 -0.76 -11.74 1.03
N VAL A 142 -2.03 -11.43 1.30
CA VAL A 142 -3.18 -12.24 0.83
C VAL A 142 -3.25 -12.24 -0.70
N ALA A 143 -3.04 -11.09 -1.35
CA ALA A 143 -2.97 -11.01 -2.81
C ALA A 143 -1.83 -11.86 -3.39
N ALA A 144 -0.66 -11.84 -2.76
CA ALA A 144 0.50 -12.64 -3.17
C ALA A 144 0.25 -14.15 -2.96
N LEU A 145 -0.40 -14.53 -1.86
CA LEU A 145 -0.73 -15.91 -1.52
C LEU A 145 -1.77 -16.50 -2.50
N ILE A 146 -2.83 -15.75 -2.79
CA ILE A 146 -3.92 -16.20 -3.70
C ILE A 146 -3.43 -16.37 -5.14
N HIS A 147 -2.47 -15.55 -5.60
CA HIS A 147 -1.99 -15.63 -6.99
C HIS A 147 -1.01 -16.77 -7.25
N GLY A 148 -0.30 -17.26 -6.23
CA GLY A 148 0.76 -18.25 -6.38
C GLY A 148 1.91 -17.82 -7.30
N PRO A 149 3.01 -18.60 -7.34
CA PRO A 149 4.06 -18.38 -8.32
C PRO A 149 3.51 -18.75 -9.70
N ASP A 150 3.24 -17.73 -10.52
CA ASP A 150 2.83 -17.91 -11.91
C ASP A 150 3.96 -18.58 -12.72
N LEU A 151 4.06 -19.91 -12.63
CA LEU A 151 5.07 -20.73 -13.31
C LEU A 151 4.65 -21.08 -14.75
N LYS A 152 3.48 -20.62 -15.19
CA LYS A 152 3.05 -20.77 -16.58
C LYS A 152 3.77 -19.73 -17.40
N GLY A 153 5.00 -20.07 -17.80
CA GLY A 153 5.67 -19.44 -18.92
C GLY A 153 4.70 -19.42 -20.09
N THR A 154 4.39 -18.20 -20.53
CA THR A 154 3.56 -17.87 -21.68
C THR A 154 3.77 -18.91 -22.78
N LYS A 155 2.76 -19.76 -22.99
CA LYS A 155 2.60 -20.48 -24.25
C LYS A 155 1.87 -19.50 -25.17
N GLY A 156 2.50 -19.20 -26.30
CA GLY A 156 2.02 -18.26 -27.31
C GLY A 156 3.09 -17.21 -27.54
#